data_AF-A0A1B7JJC9-F1
#
_entry.id   AF-A0A1B7JJC9-F1
#
_cell.length_a   1.000
_cell.length_b   1.000
_cell.length_c   1.000
_cell.angle_alpha   90.00
_cell.angle_beta   90.00
_cell.angle_gamma   90.00
#
_symmetry.space_group_name_H-M   'P 1'
#
loop_
_entity.id
_entity.type
_entity.pdbx_description
1 polymer ?
#
loop_
_entity_poly.entity_id
_entity_poly.type
_entity_poly.pdbx_seq_one_letter_code
_entity_poly.pdbx_strand_id
1 'polypeptide(L)'
;MKMFKSAIFLLVVSTLTGCGDNFSCENEEVLKSVNEVIVSNALNKVDFRTFHPYGQSGLTSHAVKITWDNPIAIDSNPNVKSLTCKVHLTAMLSDDENNNLKQRIDDINQRAMKEPSYENNKSFIANVNKTAIDMANTRQVTGTVEYTLYQSKGQVVTEVSNTPEVSRVINHIGDKLLRPITRVYAAQQGELSLNNFYSIDILSMFRAR
;
A
#
# COMPACT_ATOMS: atom_id res chain seq x y z
N MET A 1 -4.41 26.26 20.08
CA MET A 1 -3.18 26.99 19.66
C MET A 1 -2.30 26.28 18.60
N LYS A 2 -2.56 25.02 18.20
CA LYS A 2 -1.78 24.34 17.14
C LYS A 2 -2.24 24.68 15.70
N MET A 3 -3.55 24.79 15.45
CA MET A 3 -4.10 25.12 14.12
C MET A 3 -3.63 26.48 13.57
N PHE A 4 -3.49 27.49 14.44
CA PHE A 4 -3.05 28.82 14.02
C PHE A 4 -1.60 28.86 13.51
N LYS A 5 -0.72 27.95 13.95
CA LYS A 5 0.66 27.90 13.45
C LYS A 5 0.75 27.28 12.05
N SER A 6 -0.05 26.25 11.76
CA SER A 6 -0.10 25.62 10.43
C SER A 6 -0.69 26.55 9.37
N ALA A 7 -1.77 27.27 9.69
CA ALA A 7 -2.40 28.21 8.76
C ALA A 7 -1.48 29.39 8.37
N ILE A 8 -0.69 29.91 9.33
CA ILE A 8 0.27 30.98 9.07
C ILE A 8 1.45 30.47 8.24
N PHE A 9 1.90 29.23 8.47
CA PHE A 9 2.98 28.62 7.67
C PHE A 9 2.54 28.39 6.21
N LEU A 10 1.31 27.92 5.99
CA LEU A 10 0.72 27.75 4.66
C LEU A 10 0.56 29.08 3.90
N LEU A 11 0.17 30.16 4.58
CA LEU A 11 0.07 31.51 4.01
C LEU A 11 1.43 32.09 3.59
N VAL A 12 2.49 31.80 4.35
CA VAL A 12 3.84 32.30 4.06
C VAL A 12 4.48 31.51 2.90
N VAL A 13 4.25 30.19 2.81
CA VAL A 13 4.77 29.36 1.71
C VAL A 13 4.08 29.70 0.39
N SER A 14 2.76 29.89 0.38
CA SER A 14 1.99 30.26 -0.82
C SER A 14 2.39 31.65 -1.36
N THR A 15 2.62 32.63 -0.48
CA THR A 15 3.07 33.98 -0.88
C THR A 15 4.52 34.04 -1.36
N LEU A 16 5.44 33.24 -0.79
CA LEU A 16 6.86 33.22 -1.19
C LEU A 16 7.14 32.43 -2.48
N THR A 17 6.31 31.44 -2.81
CA THR A 17 6.50 30.59 -4.00
C THR A 17 5.64 31.02 -5.19
N GLY A 18 4.64 31.90 -4.98
CA GLY A 18 3.65 32.25 -6.01
C GLY A 18 2.68 31.10 -6.32
N CYS A 19 2.59 30.12 -5.43
CA CYS A 19 1.78 28.93 -5.60
C CYS A 19 0.42 29.10 -4.89
N GLY A 20 -0.69 28.87 -5.62
CA GLY A 20 -2.04 28.91 -5.05
C GLY A 20 -2.34 27.71 -4.14
N ASP A 21 -3.56 27.68 -3.59
CA ASP A 21 -4.03 26.71 -2.58
C ASP A 21 -3.84 25.21 -2.97
N ASN A 22 -3.68 24.91 -4.26
CA ASN A 22 -3.44 23.56 -4.78
C ASN A 22 -2.01 23.03 -4.50
N PHE A 23 -1.09 23.87 -4.00
CA PHE A 23 0.29 23.50 -3.74
C PHE A 23 0.56 23.38 -2.23
N SER A 24 0.00 22.32 -1.64
CA SER A 24 0.08 22.04 -0.21
C SER A 24 0.41 20.56 0.03
N CYS A 25 1.19 20.28 1.08
CA CYS A 25 1.47 18.92 1.56
C CYS A 25 0.19 18.19 2.05
N GLU A 26 -0.89 18.92 2.29
CA GLU A 26 -2.16 18.39 2.80
C GLU A 26 -3.25 18.35 1.73
N ASN A 27 -2.93 18.74 0.48
CA ASN A 27 -3.91 18.70 -0.61
C ASN A 27 -4.28 17.25 -0.95
N GLU A 28 -5.57 16.92 -0.93
CA GLU A 28 -6.06 15.55 -1.12
C GLU A 28 -5.73 14.97 -2.50
N GLU A 29 -5.81 15.75 -3.57
CA GLU A 29 -5.48 15.28 -4.93
C GLU A 29 -3.98 14.99 -5.07
N VAL A 30 -3.14 15.81 -4.45
CA VAL A 30 -1.70 15.59 -4.37
C VAL A 30 -1.40 14.31 -3.60
N LEU A 31 -1.97 14.14 -2.40
CA LEU A 31 -1.76 12.95 -1.58
C LEU A 31 -2.27 11.68 -2.28
N LYS A 32 -3.35 11.77 -3.06
CA LYS A 32 -3.82 10.67 -3.92
C LYS A 32 -2.78 10.31 -4.98
N SER A 33 -2.21 11.28 -5.68
CA SER A 33 -1.14 11.04 -6.66
C SER A 33 0.09 10.41 -6.01
N VAL A 34 0.51 10.90 -4.84
CA VAL A 34 1.64 10.31 -4.09
C VAL A 34 1.33 8.86 -3.70
N ASN A 35 0.11 8.57 -3.24
CA ASN A 35 -0.32 7.20 -2.93
C ASN A 35 -0.18 6.27 -4.14
N GLU A 36 -0.64 6.71 -5.31
CA GLU A 36 -0.53 5.94 -6.55
C GLU A 36 0.94 5.63 -6.91
N VAL A 37 1.84 6.61 -6.74
CA VAL A 37 3.28 6.41 -6.96
C VAL A 37 3.88 5.44 -5.94
N ILE A 38 3.55 5.56 -4.66
CA ILE A 38 4.04 4.65 -3.60
C ILE A 38 3.60 3.22 -3.89
N VAL A 39 2.30 3.03 -4.17
CA VAL A 39 1.75 1.70 -4.45
C VAL A 39 2.37 1.16 -5.74
N SER A 40 2.41 1.92 -6.83
CA SER A 40 3.06 1.52 -8.08
C SER A 40 4.51 1.08 -7.87
N ASN A 41 5.29 1.84 -7.09
CA ASN A 41 6.66 1.48 -6.76
C ASN A 41 6.74 0.19 -5.91
N ALA A 42 5.83 0.00 -4.96
CA ALA A 42 5.75 -1.21 -4.15
C ALA A 42 5.42 -2.44 -5.01
N LEU A 43 4.52 -2.28 -5.99
CA LEU A 43 4.17 -3.31 -6.95
C LEU A 43 5.36 -3.63 -7.88
N ASN A 44 6.10 -2.62 -8.35
CA ASN A 44 7.22 -2.81 -9.28
C ASN A 44 8.48 -3.39 -8.63
N LYS A 45 8.74 -3.08 -7.35
CA LYS A 45 9.95 -3.52 -6.65
C LYS A 45 9.90 -4.98 -6.22
N VAL A 46 8.72 -5.45 -5.82
CA VAL A 46 8.54 -6.87 -5.55
C VAL A 46 8.46 -7.54 -6.91
N ASP A 47 9.42 -8.41 -7.21
CA ASP A 47 9.42 -9.16 -8.45
C ASP A 47 8.28 -10.18 -8.44
N PHE A 48 7.08 -9.69 -8.78
CA PHE A 48 5.93 -10.54 -8.93
C PHE A 48 6.03 -11.44 -10.15
N ARG A 49 7.03 -11.30 -11.04
CA ARG A 49 7.13 -12.00 -12.34
C ARG A 49 7.14 -13.53 -12.26
N THR A 50 7.31 -14.12 -11.07
CA THR A 50 7.01 -15.56 -10.84
C THR A 50 5.51 -15.89 -10.89
N PHE A 51 4.66 -14.87 -10.91
CA PHE A 51 3.23 -14.82 -11.17
C PHE A 51 3.05 -13.81 -12.32
N HIS A 52 2.40 -14.19 -13.41
CA HIS A 52 2.28 -13.33 -14.59
C HIS A 52 1.61 -11.97 -14.27
N PRO A 53 1.87 -10.91 -15.07
CA PRO A 53 1.84 -9.51 -14.64
C PRO A 53 0.43 -9.02 -14.29
N TYR A 54 0.39 -7.99 -13.45
CA TYR A 54 -0.73 -7.20 -12.91
C TYR A 54 -2.01 -6.95 -13.75
N GLY A 55 -2.05 -7.34 -15.01
CA GLY A 55 -3.32 -7.46 -15.74
C GLY A 55 -4.20 -8.62 -15.24
N GLN A 56 -3.63 -9.64 -14.58
CA GLN A 56 -4.37 -10.86 -14.19
C GLN A 56 -4.64 -11.00 -12.69
N SER A 57 -3.80 -10.43 -11.81
CA SER A 57 -3.96 -10.55 -10.35
C SER A 57 -5.03 -9.62 -9.74
N GLY A 58 -5.69 -8.77 -10.54
CA GLY A 58 -6.82 -7.92 -10.11
C GLY A 58 -6.48 -6.78 -9.14
N LEU A 59 -5.23 -6.67 -8.68
CA LEU A 59 -4.80 -5.65 -7.74
C LEU A 59 -4.61 -4.29 -8.41
N THR A 60 -5.19 -3.25 -7.82
CA THR A 60 -5.08 -1.86 -8.30
C THR A 60 -4.31 -1.00 -7.30
N SER A 61 -4.02 0.25 -7.65
CA SER A 61 -3.45 1.24 -6.71
C SER A 61 -4.33 1.47 -5.48
N HIS A 62 -5.61 1.06 -5.52
CA HIS A 62 -6.56 1.17 -4.42
C HIS A 62 -6.58 -0.06 -3.50
N ALA A 63 -5.69 -1.04 -3.72
CA ALA A 63 -5.60 -2.21 -2.85
C ALA A 63 -5.10 -1.88 -1.43
N VAL A 64 -4.42 -0.74 -1.30
CA VAL A 64 -3.85 -0.24 -0.04
C VAL A 64 -4.42 1.15 0.24
N LYS A 65 -4.87 1.34 1.47
CA LYS A 65 -5.23 2.65 2.02
C LYS A 65 -4.01 3.20 2.74
N ILE A 66 -3.67 4.46 2.44
CA ILE A 66 -2.58 5.17 3.10
C ILE A 66 -3.18 6.35 3.85
N THR A 67 -2.95 6.37 5.16
CA THR A 67 -3.27 7.49 6.04
C THR A 67 -2.00 8.30 6.28
N TRP A 68 -2.13 9.62 6.19
CA TRP A 68 -1.05 10.57 6.34
C TRP A 68 -1.14 11.26 7.70
N ASP A 69 -0.07 11.23 8.47
CA ASP A 69 0.06 12.08 9.65
C ASP A 69 0.45 13.51 9.24
N ASN A 70 0.38 14.44 10.19
CA ASN A 70 0.81 15.82 9.97
C ASN A 70 2.26 15.89 9.43
N PRO A 71 2.56 16.82 8.51
CA PRO A 71 3.91 17.04 8.02
C PRO A 71 4.93 17.23 9.15
N ILE A 72 6.00 16.42 9.10
CA ILE A 72 7.13 16.45 10.02
C ILE A 72 8.07 17.60 9.64
N ALA A 73 8.31 17.77 8.33
CA ALA A 73 9.12 18.84 7.78
C ALA A 73 8.58 19.25 6.41
N ILE A 74 8.71 20.55 6.13
CA ILE A 74 8.31 21.16 4.86
C ILE A 74 9.46 22.07 4.45
N ASP A 75 9.98 21.88 3.24
CA ASP A 75 11.00 22.73 2.64
C ASP A 75 10.52 23.24 1.27
N SER A 76 10.65 24.53 1.03
CA SER A 76 10.21 25.17 -0.20
C SER A 76 11.42 25.70 -0.96
N ASN A 77 11.49 25.42 -2.27
CA ASN A 77 12.49 26.01 -3.15
C ASN A 77 11.82 26.89 -4.21
N PRO A 78 11.74 28.22 -3.97
CA PRO A 78 11.08 29.15 -4.89
C PRO A 78 11.72 29.20 -6.28
N ASN A 79 13.04 28.96 -6.38
CA ASN A 79 13.77 29.05 -7.66
C ASN A 79 13.32 27.98 -8.67
N VAL A 80 12.90 26.81 -8.17
CA VAL A 80 12.41 25.69 -8.99
C VAL A 80 10.93 25.41 -8.76
N LYS A 81 10.22 26.29 -8.03
CA LYS A 81 8.79 26.17 -7.70
C LYS A 81 8.43 24.79 -7.16
N SER A 82 9.22 24.33 -6.18
CA SER A 82 9.03 23.02 -5.54
C SER A 82 8.71 23.13 -4.04
N LEU A 83 7.98 22.14 -3.54
CA LEU A 83 7.70 21.94 -2.12
C LEU A 83 8.01 20.49 -1.75
N THR A 84 8.98 20.28 -0.88
CA THR A 84 9.32 18.97 -0.34
C THR A 84 8.62 18.79 1.00
N CYS A 85 7.90 17.67 1.13
CA CYS A 85 7.13 17.32 2.30
C CYS A 85 7.65 16.00 2.87
N LYS A 86 7.97 15.99 4.16
CA LYS A 86 8.32 14.77 4.91
C LYS A 86 7.22 14.46 5.90
N VAL A 87 6.64 13.27 5.82
CA VAL A 87 5.43 12.87 6.55
C VAL A 87 5.56 11.44 7.05
N HIS A 88 4.91 11.14 8.18
CA HIS A 88 4.68 9.76 8.57
C HIS A 88 3.43 9.26 7.86
N LEU A 89 3.49 8.01 7.38
CA LEU A 89 2.36 7.33 6.81
C LEU A 89 2.09 6.01 7.51
N THR A 90 0.84 5.60 7.45
CA THR A 90 0.39 4.25 7.78
C THR A 90 -0.34 3.66 6.58
N ALA A 91 0.18 2.56 6.06
CA ALA A 91 -0.42 1.79 4.98
C ALA A 91 -1.08 0.52 5.53
N MET A 92 -2.29 0.22 5.07
CA MET A 92 -3.06 -0.99 5.37
C MET A 92 -3.83 -1.43 4.13
N LEU A 93 -4.41 -2.63 4.11
CA LEU A 93 -5.32 -2.99 3.02
C LEU A 93 -6.53 -2.06 3.01
N SER A 94 -7.04 -1.75 1.81
CA SER A 94 -8.25 -0.95 1.70
C SER A 94 -9.46 -1.70 2.24
N ASP A 95 -10.48 -0.92 2.62
CA ASP A 95 -11.73 -1.48 3.16
C ASP A 95 -12.36 -2.47 2.14
N ASP A 96 -12.31 -2.14 0.85
CA ASP A 96 -12.77 -3.01 -0.23
C ASP A 96 -11.98 -4.32 -0.33
N GLU A 97 -10.65 -4.27 -0.30
CA GLU A 97 -9.83 -5.49 -0.34
C GLU A 97 -10.03 -6.35 0.91
N ASN A 98 -10.16 -5.73 2.08
CA ASN A 98 -10.42 -6.44 3.32
C ASN A 98 -11.80 -7.15 3.28
N ASN A 99 -12.84 -6.45 2.81
CA ASN A 99 -14.18 -7.00 2.67
C ASN A 99 -14.22 -8.17 1.68
N ASN A 100 -13.50 -8.05 0.56
CA ASN A 100 -13.47 -9.09 -0.47
C ASN A 100 -12.64 -10.30 -0.05
N LEU A 101 -11.64 -10.15 0.81
CA LEU A 101 -10.73 -11.24 1.18
C LEU A 101 -11.46 -12.46 1.74
N LYS A 102 -12.46 -12.24 2.61
CA LYS A 102 -13.23 -13.35 3.21
C LYS A 102 -13.88 -14.22 2.13
N GLN A 103 -14.54 -13.59 1.16
CA GLN A 103 -15.18 -14.31 0.05
C GLN A 103 -14.15 -15.10 -0.77
N ARG A 104 -12.98 -14.51 -1.05
CA ARG A 104 -11.92 -15.19 -1.82
C ARG A 104 -11.39 -16.42 -1.08
N ILE A 105 -11.16 -16.29 0.22
CA ILE A 105 -10.72 -17.41 1.08
C ILE A 105 -11.79 -18.50 1.14
N ASP A 106 -13.07 -18.12 1.24
CA ASP A 106 -14.18 -19.08 1.23
C ASP A 106 -14.23 -19.84 -0.11
N ASP A 107 -14.07 -19.16 -1.25
CA ASP A 107 -14.02 -19.81 -2.58
C ASP A 107 -12.87 -20.81 -2.69
N ILE A 108 -11.67 -20.44 -2.20
CA ILE A 108 -10.49 -21.33 -2.17
C ILE A 108 -10.77 -22.54 -1.27
N ASN A 109 -11.37 -22.32 -0.10
CA ASN A 109 -11.73 -23.38 0.83
C ASN A 109 -12.75 -24.36 0.22
N GLN A 110 -13.77 -23.87 -0.48
CA GLN A 110 -14.76 -24.71 -1.17
C GLN A 110 -14.12 -25.58 -2.26
N ARG A 111 -13.06 -25.10 -2.91
CA ARG A 111 -12.27 -25.93 -3.83
C ARG A 111 -11.45 -26.98 -3.08
N ALA A 112 -10.81 -26.59 -1.97
CA ALA A 112 -10.03 -27.51 -1.14
C ALA A 112 -10.87 -28.65 -0.56
N MET A 113 -12.13 -28.39 -0.20
CA MET A 113 -13.08 -29.40 0.29
C MET A 113 -13.35 -30.54 -0.70
N LYS A 114 -13.07 -30.33 -1.99
CA LYS A 114 -13.25 -31.34 -3.05
C LYS A 114 -12.00 -32.21 -3.26
N GLU A 115 -10.88 -31.86 -2.62
CA GLU A 115 -9.64 -32.62 -2.73
C GLU A 115 -9.67 -33.85 -1.83
N PRO A 116 -9.21 -35.03 -2.30
CA PRO A 116 -9.21 -36.26 -1.49
C PRO A 116 -8.45 -36.14 -0.15
N SER A 117 -7.45 -35.27 -0.08
CA SER A 117 -6.65 -35.03 1.12
C SER A 117 -7.27 -34.05 2.12
N TYR A 118 -8.45 -33.48 1.83
CA TYR A 118 -9.05 -32.42 2.65
C TYR A 118 -9.23 -32.84 4.11
N GLU A 119 -9.86 -33.98 4.37
CA GLU A 119 -10.15 -34.42 5.74
C GLU A 119 -8.89 -34.58 6.60
N ASN A 120 -7.79 -35.01 6.00
CA ASN A 120 -6.51 -35.15 6.68
C ASN A 120 -5.84 -33.79 6.97
N ASN A 121 -6.13 -32.77 6.16
CA ASN A 121 -5.49 -31.46 6.22
C ASN A 121 -6.40 -30.33 6.76
N LYS A 122 -7.67 -30.61 7.08
CA LYS A 122 -8.68 -29.59 7.40
C LYS A 122 -8.28 -28.63 8.50
N SER A 123 -7.61 -29.12 9.55
CA SER A 123 -7.15 -28.28 10.66
C SER A 123 -6.07 -27.29 10.21
N PHE A 124 -5.18 -27.72 9.32
CA PHE A 124 -4.14 -26.86 8.77
C PHE A 124 -4.73 -25.83 7.80
N ILE A 125 -5.64 -26.27 6.91
CA ILE A 125 -6.38 -25.40 5.99
C ILE A 125 -7.14 -24.30 6.75
N ALA A 126 -7.88 -24.67 7.80
CA ALA A 126 -8.61 -23.72 8.63
C ALA A 126 -7.67 -22.69 9.30
N ASN A 127 -6.50 -23.12 9.75
CA ASN A 127 -5.49 -22.23 10.33
C ASN A 127 -4.90 -21.26 9.30
N VAL A 128 -4.62 -21.71 8.07
CA VAL A 128 -4.16 -20.82 6.97
C VAL A 128 -5.23 -19.79 6.64
N ASN A 129 -6.48 -20.23 6.43
CA ASN A 129 -7.61 -19.34 6.09
C ASN A 129 -7.84 -18.29 7.18
N LYS A 130 -7.88 -18.71 8.45
CA LYS A 130 -8.02 -17.80 9.59
C LYS A 130 -6.88 -16.78 9.62
N THR A 131 -5.64 -17.24 9.48
CA THR A 131 -4.47 -16.35 9.52
C THR A 131 -4.52 -15.33 8.37
N ALA A 132 -4.94 -15.72 7.17
CA ALA A 132 -5.08 -14.80 6.04
C ALA A 132 -6.08 -13.67 6.35
N ILE A 133 -7.24 -14.01 6.93
CA ILE A 133 -8.27 -13.05 7.32
C ILE A 133 -7.78 -12.15 8.47
N ASP A 134 -7.14 -12.74 9.49
CA ASP A 134 -6.61 -11.98 10.63
C ASP A 134 -5.52 -10.98 10.18
N MET A 135 -4.69 -11.37 9.21
CA MET A 135 -3.66 -10.51 8.64
C MET A 135 -4.25 -9.23 8.05
N ALA A 136 -5.33 -9.33 7.27
CA ALA A 136 -5.92 -8.17 6.61
C ALA A 136 -6.46 -7.12 7.58
N ASN A 137 -6.91 -7.56 8.76
CA ASN A 137 -7.44 -6.68 9.80
C ASN A 137 -6.37 -6.04 10.69
N THR A 138 -5.21 -6.69 10.83
CA THR A 138 -4.21 -6.32 11.84
C THR A 138 -2.93 -5.77 11.25
N ARG A 139 -2.63 -6.07 9.98
CA ARG A 139 -1.33 -5.77 9.40
C ARG A 139 -1.31 -4.35 8.85
N GLN A 140 -0.36 -3.58 9.36
CA GLN A 140 -0.07 -2.23 8.91
C GLN A 140 1.43 -2.05 8.68
N VAL A 141 1.78 -1.16 7.76
CA VAL A 141 3.14 -0.73 7.50
C VAL A 141 3.21 0.75 7.81
N THR A 142 4.01 1.11 8.81
CA THR A 142 4.25 2.51 9.17
C THR A 142 5.67 2.91 8.79
N GLY A 143 5.85 4.19 8.49
CA GLY A 143 7.17 4.74 8.27
C GLY A 143 7.15 6.17 7.77
N THR A 144 8.34 6.70 7.52
CA THR A 144 8.49 8.05 6.98
C THR A 144 8.63 7.99 5.47
N VAL A 145 7.92 8.88 4.79
CA VAL A 145 8.19 9.18 3.39
C VAL A 145 8.46 10.65 3.18
N GLU A 146 9.18 10.92 2.11
CA GLU A 146 9.48 12.25 1.64
C GLU A 146 9.08 12.31 0.17
N TYR A 147 8.33 13.33 -0.20
CA TYR A 147 7.92 13.57 -1.57
C TYR A 147 8.09 15.05 -1.92
N THR A 148 8.36 15.32 -3.19
CA THR A 148 8.52 16.66 -3.73
C THR A 148 7.41 16.93 -4.72
N LEU A 149 6.78 18.09 -4.57
CA LEU A 149 5.78 18.63 -5.45
C LEU A 149 6.46 19.64 -6.38
N TYR A 150 6.23 19.50 -7.68
CA TYR A 150 6.68 20.45 -8.70
C TYR A 150 5.47 21.11 -9.36
N GLN A 151 5.51 22.44 -9.47
CA GLN A 151 4.52 23.16 -10.25
C GLN A 151 4.90 23.13 -11.74
N SER A 152 4.14 22.39 -12.56
CA SER A 152 4.36 22.32 -14.01
C SER A 152 3.08 22.65 -14.77
N LYS A 153 3.04 23.78 -15.50
CA LYS A 153 1.96 24.17 -16.43
C LYS A 153 0.52 23.93 -15.92
N GLY A 154 0.25 24.23 -14.65
CA GLY A 154 -1.08 24.07 -14.04
C GLY A 154 -1.37 22.67 -13.49
N GLN A 155 -0.40 21.76 -13.49
CA GLN A 155 -0.46 20.44 -12.88
C GLN A 155 0.61 20.32 -11.79
N VAL A 156 0.27 19.61 -10.71
CA VAL A 156 1.22 19.24 -9.66
C VAL A 156 1.82 17.89 -10.03
N VAL A 157 3.13 17.85 -10.25
CA VAL A 157 3.87 16.59 -10.44
C VAL A 157 4.44 16.18 -9.10
N THR A 158 4.28 14.91 -8.75
CA THR A 158 4.74 14.35 -7.47
C THR A 158 5.89 13.39 -7.70
N GLU A 159 6.99 13.57 -6.96
CA GLU A 159 8.12 12.63 -6.94
C GLU A 159 8.34 12.14 -5.52
N VAL A 160 8.43 10.81 -5.35
CA VAL A 160 8.73 10.22 -4.04
C VAL A 160 10.25 10.02 -3.94
N SER A 161 10.83 10.53 -2.85
CA SER A 161 12.26 10.44 -2.56
C SER A 161 12.73 8.98 -2.56
N ASN A 162 13.91 8.73 -3.11
CA ASN A 162 14.45 7.37 -3.24
C ASN A 162 15.35 6.94 -2.07
N THR A 163 15.34 7.68 -0.95
CA THR A 163 16.23 7.40 0.18
C THR A 163 16.06 5.96 0.70
N PRO A 164 17.07 5.39 1.38
CA PRO A 164 17.00 4.02 1.91
C PRO A 164 15.80 3.78 2.84
N GLU A 165 15.41 4.79 3.63
CA GLU A 165 14.25 4.71 4.52
C GLU A 165 12.94 4.60 3.73
N VAL A 166 12.72 5.51 2.78
CA VAL A 166 11.52 5.50 1.93
C VAL A 166 11.44 4.21 1.12
N SER A 167 12.57 3.80 0.55
CA SER A 167 12.68 2.53 -0.17
C SER A 167 12.30 1.33 0.71
N ARG A 168 12.69 1.33 1.99
CA ARG A 168 12.32 0.27 2.94
C ARG A 168 10.82 0.25 3.22
N VAL A 169 10.20 1.42 3.42
CA VAL A 169 8.74 1.52 3.63
C VAL A 169 7.99 1.00 2.42
N ILE A 170 8.35 1.43 1.22
CA ILE A 170 7.75 0.97 -0.04
C ILE A 170 7.91 -0.55 -0.20
N ASN A 171 9.11 -1.08 0.08
CA ASN A 171 9.34 -2.53 0.05
C ASN A 171 8.45 -3.27 1.05
N HIS A 172 8.31 -2.75 2.27
CA HIS A 172 7.42 -3.34 3.26
C HIS A 172 5.96 -3.31 2.82
N ILE A 173 5.47 -2.25 2.17
CA ILE A 173 4.10 -2.24 1.60
C ILE A 173 3.96 -3.39 0.59
N GLY A 174 4.94 -3.54 -0.30
CA GLY A 174 4.98 -4.63 -1.29
C GLY A 174 4.99 -6.02 -0.65
N ASP A 175 5.96 -6.29 0.22
CA ASP A 175 6.17 -7.62 0.81
C ASP A 175 5.14 -7.98 1.87
N LYS A 176 4.69 -6.99 2.65
CA LYS A 176 3.84 -7.24 3.83
C LYS A 176 2.35 -7.13 3.54
N LEU A 177 1.92 -6.32 2.58
CA LEU A 177 0.50 -6.13 2.30
C LEU A 177 0.12 -6.73 0.95
N LEU A 178 0.82 -6.33 -0.10
CA LEU A 178 0.41 -6.64 -1.48
C LEU A 178 0.75 -8.09 -1.85
N ARG A 179 1.95 -8.57 -1.50
CA ARG A 179 2.39 -9.93 -1.84
C ARG A 179 1.52 -11.05 -1.26
N PRO A 180 1.12 -11.03 0.02
CA PRO A 180 0.19 -12.02 0.56
C PRO A 180 -1.15 -12.02 -0.19
N ILE A 181 -1.68 -10.85 -0.51
CA ILE A 181 -2.95 -10.73 -1.23
C ILE A 181 -2.84 -11.27 -2.66
N THR A 182 -1.75 -10.97 -3.38
CA THR A 182 -1.52 -11.57 -4.71
C THR A 182 -1.58 -13.11 -4.67
N ARG A 183 -1.11 -13.75 -3.59
CA ARG A 183 -1.19 -15.22 -3.44
C ARG A 183 -2.62 -15.72 -3.26
N VAL A 184 -3.47 -14.95 -2.61
CA VAL A 184 -4.91 -15.27 -2.51
C VAL A 184 -5.57 -15.18 -3.87
N TYR A 185 -5.33 -14.11 -4.63
CA TYR A 185 -5.88 -13.97 -5.99
C TYR A 185 -5.43 -15.12 -6.90
N ALA A 186 -4.13 -15.43 -6.92
CA ALA A 186 -3.59 -16.53 -7.69
C ALA A 186 -4.20 -17.88 -7.29
N ALA A 187 -4.39 -18.12 -5.99
CA ALA A 187 -5.04 -19.35 -5.52
C ALA A 187 -6.51 -19.42 -5.95
N GLN A 188 -7.26 -18.32 -5.83
CA GLN A 188 -8.67 -18.25 -6.21
C GLN A 188 -8.85 -18.52 -7.71
N GLN A 189 -8.01 -17.94 -8.56
CA GLN A 189 -8.02 -18.13 -10.01
C GLN A 189 -7.44 -19.48 -10.47
N GLY A 190 -6.77 -20.22 -9.57
CA GLY A 190 -6.17 -21.52 -9.86
C GLY A 190 -4.76 -21.46 -10.45
N GLU A 191 -4.16 -20.28 -10.54
CA GLU A 191 -2.75 -20.08 -10.93
C GLU A 191 -1.78 -20.58 -9.86
N LEU A 192 -2.17 -20.51 -8.58
CA LEU A 192 -1.47 -21.13 -7.46
C LEU A 192 -2.19 -22.42 -7.07
N SER A 193 -1.48 -23.54 -7.09
CA SER A 193 -2.05 -24.83 -6.65
C SER A 193 -2.44 -24.78 -5.17
N LEU A 194 -3.49 -25.53 -4.80
CA LEU A 194 -3.95 -25.58 -3.41
C LEU A 194 -2.90 -26.16 -2.46
N ASN A 195 -2.06 -27.10 -2.91
CA ASN A 195 -0.93 -27.61 -2.12
C ASN A 195 0.10 -26.52 -1.80
N ASN A 196 0.36 -25.62 -2.76
CA ASN A 196 1.27 -24.51 -2.55
C ASN A 196 0.63 -23.41 -1.69
N PHE A 197 -0.66 -23.13 -1.90
CA PHE A 197 -1.41 -22.17 -1.09
C PHE A 197 -1.52 -22.63 0.37
N TYR A 198 -1.83 -23.89 0.60
CA TYR A 198 -1.85 -24.52 1.93
C TYR A 198 -0.49 -25.11 2.29
N SER A 199 0.53 -24.24 2.32
CA SER A 199 1.89 -24.58 2.76
C SER A 199 2.32 -23.80 4.00
N ILE A 200 3.36 -24.29 4.68
CA ILE A 200 3.99 -23.58 5.80
C ILE A 200 4.50 -22.20 5.36
N ASP A 201 5.00 -22.09 4.14
CA ASP A 201 5.53 -20.84 3.59
C ASP A 201 4.43 -19.77 3.46
N ILE A 202 3.26 -20.13 2.93
CA ILE A 202 2.11 -19.21 2.83
C ILE A 202 1.56 -18.86 4.22
N LEU A 203 1.46 -19.83 5.12
CA LEU A 203 1.09 -19.58 6.50
C LEU A 203 2.03 -18.55 7.14
N SER A 204 3.35 -18.71 6.95
CA SER A 204 4.35 -17.79 7.49
C SER A 204 4.23 -16.38 6.90
N MET A 205 3.84 -16.29 5.61
CA MET A 205 3.62 -15.04 4.91
C MET A 205 2.43 -14.26 5.49
N PHE A 206 1.33 -14.93 5.83
CA PHE A 206 0.17 -14.31 6.47
C PHE A 206 0.43 -13.92 7.93
N ARG A 207 1.22 -14.71 8.67
CA ARG A 207 1.48 -14.49 10.10
C ARG A 207 2.36 -13.28 10.44
N ALA A 208 3.00 -12.67 9.46
CA ALA A 208 4.28 -12.01 9.68
C ALA A 208 4.33 -11.07 10.91
N ARG A 209 5.34 -11.36 11.74
CA ARG A 209 5.77 -10.71 12.98
C ARG A 209 5.86 -9.18 12.88
#